data_AF-A0A4T0VU33-F1
#
_entry.id   AF-A0A4T0VU33-F1
#
_cell.length_a   1.000
_cell.length_b   1.000
_cell.length_c   1.000
_cell.angle_alpha   90.00
_cell.angle_beta   90.00
_cell.angle_gamma   90.00
#
_symmetry.space_group_name_H-M   'P 1'
#
loop_
_entity.id
_entity.type
_entity.pdbx_description
1 polymer ?
#
loop_
_entity_poly.entity_id
_entity_poly.type
_entity_poly.pdbx_seq_one_letter_code
_entity_poly.pdbx_strand_id
1 'polypeptide(L)'
;MAEVKEPKPQCGGGNKAGDEYDVGLHVAGLFLVLAFSIFGAGFPVMAKKVKWLKVPPKVFFACKHFGTGVLIATAFVHLLPTAFGNLMNPCLPDLFTDDYPPLPGAIMMASMFMLFTIEMWINAKIGGHSHGGPTGDVMHSHAHGPAPGAPPRPPRSGRDSFDAEADSIDFEKRVAQRAYDDEKSRFPAYGPQPANTLSDSDMPPWFVVFYEQYVRQRMEMMNMIRTTQEKQTSSQVAVTEVKQEEDPFYDAEGQQVDPAVYRKMSLNITMLEGGILFHSVFVGMTISITIDGFIILLVAILFHQMFEGLGLGSRIAAVPYPKGSIRPWVLVVAFGTTAPIGQAIGLLTRSSYDPESAFGLIIVGVFNAISSGLLLYAALVDLLAEDFLSEEANRLLSSKDKITAFCYVLAGAAGMSVVGIFA
;
A
#
# COMPACT_ATOMS: atom_id res chain seq x y z
N MET A 1 -20.51 49.94 -1.76
CA MET A 1 -21.10 49.49 -0.48
C MET A 1 -20.03 48.65 0.18
N ALA A 2 -19.49 49.06 1.33
CA ALA A 2 -18.58 48.22 2.08
C ALA A 2 -19.39 47.06 2.64
N GLU A 3 -19.03 45.83 2.29
CA GLU A 3 -19.62 44.62 2.86
C GLU A 3 -19.34 44.64 4.36
N VAL A 4 -20.38 44.82 5.16
CA VAL A 4 -20.28 44.75 6.63
C VAL A 4 -20.09 43.28 6.96
N LYS A 5 -18.83 42.85 7.10
CA LYS A 5 -18.50 41.50 7.58
C LYS A 5 -19.12 41.35 8.96
N GLU A 6 -20.11 40.48 9.11
CA GLU A 6 -20.69 40.20 10.42
C GLU A 6 -19.58 39.72 11.38
N PRO A 7 -19.62 40.12 12.66
CA PRO A 7 -18.61 39.70 13.63
C PRO A 7 -18.64 38.17 13.75
N LYS A 8 -17.46 37.53 13.64
CA LYS A 8 -17.34 36.08 13.73
C LYS A 8 -17.89 35.55 15.07
N PRO A 9 -18.52 34.37 15.08
CA PRO A 9 -18.95 33.75 16.32
C PRO A 9 -17.74 33.45 17.21
N GLN A 10 -17.92 33.56 18.52
CA GLN A 10 -16.86 33.23 19.47
C GLN A 10 -16.62 31.72 19.49
N CYS A 11 -15.34 31.29 19.41
CA CYS A 11 -15.00 29.89 19.64
C CYS A 11 -15.10 29.53 21.12
N GLY A 12 -15.66 28.36 21.42
CA GLY A 12 -15.83 27.86 22.76
C GLY A 12 -16.91 28.60 23.57
N GLY A 13 -17.08 28.20 24.82
CA GLY A 13 -18.09 28.79 25.70
C GLY A 13 -19.48 28.17 25.57
N GLY A 14 -19.59 26.97 24.98
CA GLY A 14 -20.81 26.17 25.02
C GLY A 14 -21.32 26.03 26.46
N ASN A 15 -22.56 26.49 26.68
CA ASN A 15 -23.23 26.43 27.97
C ASN A 15 -23.08 25.04 28.59
N LYS A 16 -22.71 25.01 29.87
CA LYS A 16 -22.81 23.82 30.72
C LYS A 16 -24.25 23.30 30.64
N ALA A 17 -24.50 22.33 29.77
CA ALA A 17 -25.74 21.57 29.79
C ALA A 17 -25.88 21.04 31.21
N GLY A 18 -27.05 21.26 31.81
CA GLY A 18 -27.36 20.94 33.20
C GLY A 18 -27.46 19.44 33.50
N ASP A 19 -26.86 18.61 32.66
CA ASP A 19 -26.85 17.17 32.81
C ASP A 19 -25.70 16.76 33.73
N GLU A 20 -26.05 15.96 34.74
CA GLU A 20 -25.14 15.52 35.78
C GLU A 20 -24.06 14.62 35.17
N TYR A 21 -22.80 15.07 35.21
CA TYR A 21 -21.67 14.31 34.69
C TYR A 21 -21.40 13.06 35.56
N ASP A 22 -21.71 11.88 35.06
CA ASP A 22 -21.42 10.61 35.75
C ASP A 22 -19.98 10.17 35.50
N VAL A 23 -19.09 10.52 36.44
CA VAL A 23 -17.68 10.11 36.41
C VAL A 23 -17.52 8.59 36.44
N GLY A 24 -18.39 7.88 37.17
CA GLY A 24 -18.32 6.42 37.31
C GLY A 24 -18.57 5.72 35.98
N LEU A 25 -19.57 6.20 35.24
CA LEU A 25 -19.90 5.69 33.92
C LEU A 25 -18.78 5.91 32.90
N HIS A 26 -18.14 7.09 32.91
CA HIS A 26 -16.99 7.38 32.04
C HIS A 26 -15.76 6.54 32.39
N VAL A 27 -15.50 6.30 33.68
CA VAL A 27 -14.43 5.40 34.13
C VAL A 27 -14.71 3.95 33.71
N ALA A 28 -15.96 3.49 33.80
CA ALA A 28 -16.34 2.18 33.29
C ALA A 28 -16.14 2.08 31.77
N GLY A 29 -16.53 3.13 31.03
CA GLY A 29 -16.28 3.27 29.60
C GLY A 29 -14.79 3.15 29.24
N LEU A 30 -13.89 3.74 30.04
CA LEU A 30 -12.44 3.62 29.85
C LEU A 30 -11.97 2.17 29.91
N PHE A 31 -12.40 1.40 30.91
CA PHE A 31 -12.01 -0.01 31.02
C PHE A 31 -12.61 -0.86 29.90
N LEU A 32 -13.82 -0.54 29.44
CA LEU A 32 -14.45 -1.21 28.30
C LEU A 32 -13.66 -0.95 27.01
N VAL A 33 -13.31 0.31 26.74
CA VAL A 33 -12.51 0.68 25.56
C VAL A 33 -11.16 -0.03 25.61
N LEU A 34 -10.47 -0.01 26.75
CA LEU A 34 -9.21 -0.74 26.93
C LEU A 34 -9.35 -2.24 26.59
N ALA A 35 -10.37 -2.90 27.15
CA ALA A 35 -10.60 -4.33 26.95
C ALA A 35 -10.90 -4.67 25.48
N PHE A 36 -11.81 -3.94 24.84
CA PHE A 36 -12.18 -4.17 23.44
C PHE A 36 -11.04 -3.84 22.47
N SER A 37 -10.23 -2.82 22.76
CA SER A 37 -9.07 -2.45 21.93
C SER A 37 -7.99 -3.54 21.96
N ILE A 38 -7.62 -3.98 23.18
CA ILE A 38 -6.63 -5.06 23.37
C ILE A 38 -7.16 -6.36 22.76
N PHE A 39 -8.45 -6.65 22.91
CA PHE A 39 -9.05 -7.83 22.30
C PHE A 39 -9.01 -7.75 20.76
N GLY A 40 -9.42 -6.63 20.17
CA GLY A 40 -9.45 -6.43 18.73
C GLY A 40 -8.07 -6.59 18.08
N ALA A 41 -7.06 -5.90 18.60
CA ALA A 41 -5.69 -5.97 18.09
C ALA A 41 -4.93 -7.25 18.51
N GLY A 42 -5.18 -7.73 19.72
CA GLY A 42 -4.52 -8.90 20.28
C GLY A 42 -5.02 -10.21 19.69
N PHE A 43 -6.29 -10.29 19.27
CA PHE A 43 -6.87 -11.53 18.75
C PHE A 43 -6.12 -12.08 17.52
N PRO A 44 -5.88 -11.31 16.44
CA PRO A 44 -5.14 -11.84 15.28
C PRO A 44 -3.68 -12.20 15.59
N VAL A 45 -3.03 -11.44 16.46
CA VAL A 45 -1.63 -11.67 16.88
C VAL A 45 -1.53 -12.95 17.72
N MET A 46 -2.44 -13.12 18.68
CA MET A 46 -2.53 -14.31 19.52
C MET A 46 -2.90 -15.53 18.69
N ALA A 47 -3.84 -15.40 17.76
CA ALA A 47 -4.27 -16.47 16.86
C ALA A 47 -3.11 -17.03 16.01
N LYS A 48 -2.17 -16.19 15.59
CA LYS A 48 -0.98 -16.66 14.85
C LYS A 48 0.07 -17.31 15.77
N LYS A 49 0.33 -16.75 16.96
CA LYS A 49 1.42 -17.21 17.84
C LYS A 49 1.05 -18.37 18.77
N VAL A 50 -0.22 -18.52 19.16
CA VAL A 50 -0.66 -19.53 20.13
C VAL A 50 -1.11 -20.80 19.41
N LYS A 51 -0.27 -21.84 19.44
CA LYS A 51 -0.50 -23.12 18.75
C LYS A 51 -1.79 -23.87 19.14
N TRP A 52 -2.37 -23.56 20.30
CA TRP A 52 -3.64 -24.15 20.74
C TRP A 52 -4.86 -23.51 20.05
N LEU A 53 -4.75 -22.24 19.66
CA LEU A 53 -5.78 -21.51 18.93
C LEU A 53 -5.63 -21.81 17.42
N LYS A 54 -6.00 -23.01 16.98
CA LYS A 54 -5.92 -23.41 15.55
C LYS A 54 -6.98 -22.68 14.71
N VAL A 55 -6.77 -21.40 14.46
CA VAL A 55 -7.67 -20.58 13.63
C VAL A 55 -7.51 -20.98 12.15
N PRO A 56 -8.59 -21.26 11.41
CA PRO A 56 -8.50 -21.63 10.00
C PRO A 56 -7.86 -20.52 9.16
N PRO A 57 -7.01 -20.84 8.16
CA PRO A 57 -6.40 -19.83 7.28
C PRO A 57 -7.42 -18.92 6.59
N LYS A 58 -8.63 -19.41 6.34
CA LYS A 58 -9.75 -18.64 5.78
C LYS A 58 -10.21 -17.49 6.68
N VAL A 59 -10.13 -17.66 8.00
CA VAL A 59 -10.49 -16.61 8.97
C VAL A 59 -9.42 -15.52 8.98
N PHE A 60 -8.14 -15.90 8.97
CA PHE A 60 -7.03 -14.94 8.86
C PHE A 60 -7.11 -14.15 7.55
N PHE A 61 -7.41 -14.83 6.45
CA PHE A 61 -7.66 -14.20 5.16
C PHE A 61 -8.82 -13.19 5.22
N ALA A 62 -9.95 -13.57 5.82
CA ALA A 62 -11.09 -12.68 5.99
C ALA A 62 -10.75 -11.46 6.85
N CYS A 63 -10.15 -11.66 8.03
CA CYS A 63 -9.77 -10.58 8.95
C CYS A 63 -8.76 -9.61 8.30
N LYS A 64 -7.77 -10.15 7.57
CA LYS A 64 -6.76 -9.36 6.86
C LYS A 64 -7.40 -8.38 5.87
N HIS A 65 -8.27 -8.88 5.00
CA HIS A 65 -8.91 -8.07 3.96
C HIS A 65 -10.03 -7.17 4.50
N PHE A 66 -10.82 -7.67 5.45
CA PHE A 66 -11.78 -6.86 6.19
C PHE A 66 -11.08 -5.67 6.86
N GLY A 67 -9.94 -5.90 7.50
CA GLY A 67 -9.10 -4.90 8.11
C GLY A 67 -8.65 -3.79 7.16
N THR A 68 -8.25 -4.13 5.93
CA THR A 68 -7.91 -3.11 4.91
C THR A 68 -9.09 -2.19 4.63
N GLY A 69 -10.29 -2.76 4.48
CA GLY A 69 -11.51 -1.98 4.28
C GLY A 69 -11.82 -1.04 5.43
N VAL A 70 -11.66 -1.53 6.68
CA VAL A 70 -11.83 -0.72 7.89
C VAL A 70 -10.88 0.47 7.87
N LEU A 71 -9.58 0.26 7.65
CA LEU A 71 -8.58 1.34 7.65
C LEU A 71 -8.84 2.39 6.55
N ILE A 72 -9.27 1.96 5.36
CA ILE A 72 -9.68 2.88 4.29
C ILE A 72 -10.88 3.73 4.74
N ALA A 73 -11.89 3.11 5.34
CA ALA A 73 -13.07 3.82 5.83
C ALA A 73 -12.74 4.73 7.02
N THR A 74 -11.86 4.34 7.94
CA THR A 74 -11.32 5.22 9.00
C THR A 74 -10.80 6.51 8.39
N ALA A 75 -9.89 6.42 7.41
CA ALA A 75 -9.29 7.60 6.80
C ALA A 75 -10.34 8.48 6.10
N PHE A 76 -11.19 7.90 5.24
CA PHE A 76 -12.11 8.68 4.41
C PHE A 76 -13.38 9.15 5.13
N VAL A 77 -13.92 8.37 6.06
CA VAL A 77 -15.24 8.60 6.66
C VAL A 77 -15.12 9.20 8.06
N HIS A 78 -14.04 8.93 8.78
CA HIS A 78 -13.87 9.41 10.15
C HIS A 78 -12.83 10.54 10.24
N LEU A 79 -11.60 10.29 9.79
CA LEU A 79 -10.51 11.25 9.98
C LEU A 79 -10.67 12.49 9.12
N LEU A 80 -10.86 12.28 7.82
CA LEU A 80 -10.93 13.37 6.86
C LEU A 80 -12.13 14.29 7.15
N PRO A 81 -13.36 13.78 7.32
CA PRO A 81 -14.51 14.66 7.57
C PRO A 81 -14.39 15.39 8.91
N THR A 82 -13.85 14.75 9.95
CA THR A 82 -13.58 15.40 11.24
C THR A 82 -12.55 16.52 11.09
N ALA A 83 -11.51 16.32 10.28
CA ALA A 83 -10.53 17.37 10.00
C ALA A 83 -11.17 18.58 9.32
N PHE A 84 -12.03 18.35 8.32
CA PHE A 84 -12.79 19.41 7.66
C PHE A 84 -13.77 20.11 8.61
N GLY A 85 -14.54 19.36 9.40
CA GLY A 85 -15.50 19.92 10.36
C GLY A 85 -14.85 20.82 11.41
N ASN A 86 -13.67 20.45 11.90
CA ASN A 86 -12.96 21.22 12.92
C ASN A 86 -12.25 22.45 12.34
N LEU A 87 -11.55 22.31 11.21
CA LEU A 87 -10.80 23.42 10.62
C LEU A 87 -11.70 24.42 9.90
N MET A 88 -12.84 24.01 9.35
CA MET A 88 -13.78 24.93 8.69
C MET A 88 -14.80 25.54 9.66
N ASN A 89 -14.55 25.52 10.97
CA ASN A 89 -15.46 26.13 11.93
C ASN A 89 -15.53 27.67 11.71
N PRO A 90 -16.72 28.27 11.61
CA PRO A 90 -16.88 29.70 11.32
C PRO A 90 -16.26 30.63 12.37
N CYS A 91 -15.95 30.12 13.57
CA CYS A 91 -15.30 30.88 14.62
C CYS A 91 -13.78 31.08 14.38
N LEU A 92 -13.17 30.29 13.48
CA LEU A 92 -11.74 30.32 13.18
C LEU A 92 -11.35 31.47 12.24
N PRO A 93 -10.04 31.80 12.11
CA PRO A 93 -9.57 32.84 11.17
C PRO A 93 -9.97 32.58 9.71
N ASP A 94 -10.13 33.66 8.93
CA ASP A 94 -10.53 33.62 7.51
C ASP A 94 -9.70 32.65 6.65
N LEU A 95 -8.42 32.45 7.01
CA LEU A 95 -7.53 31.49 6.36
C LEU A 95 -8.14 30.09 6.24
N PHE A 96 -8.81 29.62 7.29
CA PHE A 96 -9.35 28.27 7.36
C PHE A 96 -10.76 28.14 6.77
N THR A 97 -11.51 29.25 6.71
CA THR A 97 -12.91 29.26 6.29
C THR A 97 -13.09 29.78 4.88
N ASP A 98 -12.63 31.00 4.61
CA ASP A 98 -13.01 31.77 3.42
C ASP A 98 -11.85 31.86 2.40
N ASP A 99 -10.62 32.06 2.87
CA ASP A 99 -9.47 32.27 1.99
C ASP A 99 -8.96 30.95 1.39
N TYR A 100 -8.96 29.86 2.18
CA TYR A 100 -8.52 28.53 1.71
C TYR A 100 -9.24 27.35 2.40
N PRO A 101 -10.56 27.18 2.19
CA PRO A 101 -11.32 26.05 2.75
C PRO A 101 -10.74 24.64 2.48
N PRO A 102 -10.04 24.36 1.36
CA PRO A 102 -9.39 23.06 1.13
C PRO A 102 -8.15 22.77 1.99
N LEU A 103 -7.77 23.63 2.94
CA LEU A 103 -6.59 23.47 3.79
C LEU A 103 -6.44 22.09 4.45
N PRO A 104 -7.49 21.47 5.03
CA PRO A 104 -7.37 20.13 5.64
C PRO A 104 -6.92 19.08 4.61
N GLY A 105 -7.45 19.16 3.38
CA GLY A 105 -7.05 18.30 2.28
C GLY A 105 -5.60 18.55 1.85
N ALA A 106 -5.14 19.81 1.87
CA ALA A 106 -3.74 20.14 1.58
C ALA A 106 -2.78 19.56 2.64
N ILE A 107 -3.14 19.64 3.93
CA ILE A 107 -2.37 19.03 5.04
C ILE A 107 -2.32 17.51 4.87
N MET A 108 -3.46 16.89 4.57
CA MET A 108 -3.55 15.46 4.28
C MET A 108 -2.61 15.06 3.13
N MET A 109 -2.69 15.75 1.99
CA MET A 109 -1.80 15.49 0.85
C MET A 109 -0.32 15.67 1.19
N ALA A 110 0.02 16.72 1.95
CA ALA A 110 1.40 16.96 2.38
C ALA A 110 1.94 15.80 3.23
N SER A 111 1.12 15.27 4.16
CA SER A 111 1.50 14.11 4.97
C SER A 111 1.68 12.83 4.15
N MET A 112 0.84 12.61 3.12
CA MET A 112 1.00 11.49 2.18
C MET A 112 2.32 11.57 1.41
N PHE A 113 2.65 12.73 0.83
CA PHE A 113 3.91 12.92 0.11
C PHE A 113 5.12 12.83 1.02
N MET A 114 5.00 13.31 2.27
CA MET A 114 6.06 13.15 3.27
C MET A 114 6.32 11.67 3.56
N LEU A 115 5.27 10.88 3.78
CA LEU A 115 5.36 9.43 3.99
C LEU A 115 5.96 8.72 2.76
N PHE A 116 5.48 9.01 1.56
CA PHE A 116 6.06 8.49 0.32
C PHE A 116 7.56 8.83 0.19
N THR A 117 7.95 10.06 0.53
CA THR A 117 9.35 10.48 0.49
C THR A 117 10.19 9.73 1.52
N ILE A 118 9.66 9.51 2.73
CA ILE A 118 10.30 8.71 3.77
C ILE A 118 10.50 7.28 3.29
N GLU A 119 9.48 6.65 2.72
CA GLU A 119 9.58 5.29 2.17
C GLU A 119 10.56 5.19 1.01
N MET A 120 10.51 6.14 0.08
CA MET A 120 11.46 6.22 -1.03
C MET A 120 12.90 6.32 -0.52
N TRP A 121 13.14 7.17 0.49
CA TRP A 121 14.45 7.31 1.13
C TRP A 121 14.90 6.03 1.85
N ILE A 122 13.99 5.38 2.58
CA ILE A 122 14.25 4.11 3.26
C ILE A 122 14.58 3.01 2.23
N ASN A 123 13.79 2.88 1.17
CA ASN A 123 14.00 1.90 0.11
C ASN A 123 15.34 2.13 -0.61
N ALA A 124 15.71 3.38 -0.87
CA ALA A 124 17.01 3.73 -1.46
C ALA A 124 18.18 3.34 -0.54
N LYS A 125 18.02 3.45 0.79
CA LYS A 125 19.08 3.15 1.77
C LYS A 125 19.17 1.67 2.14
N ILE A 126 18.07 0.93 2.13
CA ILE A 126 18.03 -0.51 2.44
C ILE A 126 18.46 -1.35 1.22
N GLY A 127 18.39 -0.78 0.01
CA GLY A 127 19.03 -1.34 -1.18
C GLY A 127 18.31 -2.55 -1.77
N GLY A 128 17.23 -2.30 -2.51
CA GLY A 128 16.62 -3.29 -3.38
C GLY A 128 17.14 -3.12 -4.81
N HIS A 129 17.75 -4.16 -5.38
CA HIS A 129 17.95 -4.26 -6.82
C HIS A 129 16.58 -4.45 -7.48
N SER A 130 15.95 -3.36 -7.93
CA SER A 130 14.78 -3.45 -8.82
C SER A 130 15.26 -3.52 -10.27
N HIS A 131 15.07 -4.68 -10.91
CA HIS A 131 15.10 -4.78 -12.36
C HIS A 131 13.84 -4.12 -12.91
N GLY A 132 13.97 -2.91 -13.47
CA GLY A 132 12.85 -2.12 -14.00
C GLY A 132 12.77 -0.78 -13.31
N GLY A 133 13.49 0.21 -13.85
CA GLY A 133 13.46 1.58 -13.35
C GLY A 133 12.21 2.35 -13.80
N PRO A 134 11.78 3.38 -13.04
CA PRO A 134 10.66 4.25 -13.39
C PRO A 134 10.89 5.10 -14.66
N THR A 135 12.07 5.02 -15.26
CA THR A 135 12.44 5.60 -16.55
C THR A 135 11.95 4.78 -17.76
N GLY A 136 11.34 3.61 -17.56
CA GLY A 136 10.74 2.84 -18.65
C GLY A 136 11.71 1.96 -19.45
N ASP A 137 12.95 1.81 -19.01
CA ASP A 137 13.97 1.02 -19.72
C ASP A 137 13.97 -0.47 -19.35
N VAL A 138 12.81 -1.14 -19.25
CA VAL A 138 12.77 -2.61 -19.42
C VAL A 138 11.35 -3.05 -19.83
N MET A 139 11.18 -3.46 -21.09
CA MET A 139 9.95 -4.10 -21.57
C MET A 139 10.30 -5.54 -21.95
N HIS A 140 9.97 -6.51 -21.09
CA HIS A 140 9.96 -7.92 -21.47
C HIS A 140 8.57 -8.53 -21.29
N SER A 141 8.06 -8.91 -22.45
CA SER A 141 6.80 -9.58 -22.75
C SER A 141 6.68 -10.97 -22.11
N HIS A 142 5.46 -11.28 -21.66
CA HIS A 142 5.00 -12.60 -21.24
C HIS A 142 5.23 -13.69 -22.31
N ALA A 143 5.68 -14.87 -21.87
CA ALA A 143 5.61 -16.11 -22.64
C ALA A 143 4.88 -17.20 -21.83
N HIS A 144 3.76 -17.68 -22.37
CA HIS A 144 3.09 -18.90 -21.92
C HIS A 144 3.65 -20.12 -22.68
N GLY A 145 3.78 -21.26 -21.98
CA GLY A 145 4.49 -22.47 -22.41
C GLY A 145 3.79 -23.35 -23.46
N PRO A 146 4.38 -24.53 -23.77
CA PRO A 146 3.78 -25.78 -23.25
C PRO A 146 4.81 -26.87 -22.86
N ALA A 147 4.38 -27.84 -22.03
CA ALA A 147 5.07 -29.11 -21.74
C ALA A 147 4.75 -30.18 -22.82
N PRO A 148 5.24 -31.44 -22.78
CA PRO A 148 6.42 -32.06 -22.14
C PRO A 148 7.29 -32.92 -23.12
N GLY A 149 8.51 -33.30 -22.70
CA GLY A 149 9.20 -34.50 -23.20
C GLY A 149 10.56 -34.27 -23.84
N ALA A 150 11.64 -34.45 -23.07
CA ALA A 150 13.01 -34.42 -23.57
C ALA A 150 13.47 -35.83 -24.01
N PRO A 151 14.20 -35.96 -25.14
CA PRO A 151 15.14 -37.05 -25.34
C PRO A 151 16.56 -36.66 -24.87
N PRO A 152 17.43 -37.63 -24.52
CA PRO A 152 18.68 -37.36 -23.82
C PRO A 152 19.75 -36.75 -24.74
N ARG A 153 20.50 -35.79 -24.19
CA ARG A 153 21.60 -35.09 -24.86
C ARG A 153 22.86 -35.98 -24.95
N PRO A 154 23.56 -36.07 -26.10
CA PRO A 154 24.86 -36.74 -26.20
C PRO A 154 26.00 -35.90 -25.56
N PRO A 155 27.19 -36.48 -25.30
CA PRO A 155 28.22 -35.88 -24.46
C PRO A 155 28.84 -34.64 -25.12
N ARG A 156 28.95 -33.56 -24.35
CA ARG A 156 29.54 -32.30 -24.77
C ARG A 156 31.06 -32.39 -24.68
N SER A 157 31.74 -32.47 -25.82
CA SER A 157 33.17 -32.14 -25.94
C SER A 157 33.32 -30.61 -25.88
N GLY A 158 34.21 -30.13 -25.02
CA GLY A 158 34.41 -28.71 -24.74
C GLY A 158 34.84 -27.88 -25.95
N ARG A 159 34.21 -26.72 -26.12
CA ARG A 159 34.70 -25.56 -26.87
C ARG A 159 33.94 -24.32 -26.41
N ASP A 160 34.67 -23.22 -26.34
CA ASP A 160 34.30 -21.96 -25.71
C ASP A 160 33.06 -21.30 -26.30
N SER A 161 32.20 -20.76 -25.43
CA SER A 161 30.86 -20.27 -25.71
C SER A 161 30.82 -18.80 -26.18
N PHE A 162 31.75 -18.40 -27.05
CA PHE A 162 31.76 -17.05 -27.64
C PHE A 162 31.67 -17.04 -29.18
N ASP A 163 31.98 -18.16 -29.86
CA ASP A 163 31.90 -18.24 -31.32
C ASP A 163 30.60 -18.88 -31.85
N ALA A 164 29.78 -19.48 -30.96
CA ALA A 164 28.58 -20.23 -31.37
C ALA A 164 27.39 -19.35 -31.80
N GLU A 165 27.28 -18.13 -31.26
CA GLU A 165 26.12 -17.25 -31.51
C GLU A 165 26.26 -16.42 -32.80
N ALA A 166 27.50 -16.15 -33.23
CA ALA A 166 27.76 -15.51 -34.53
C ALA A 166 27.56 -16.51 -35.68
N ASP A 167 27.91 -17.78 -35.45
CA ASP A 167 27.74 -18.86 -36.44
C ASP A 167 26.26 -19.26 -36.59
N SER A 168 25.44 -19.11 -35.54
CA SER A 168 23.99 -19.42 -35.60
C SER A 168 23.22 -18.43 -36.48
N ILE A 169 23.51 -17.13 -36.39
CA ILE A 169 22.87 -16.08 -37.20
C ILE A 169 23.29 -16.19 -38.67
N ASP A 170 24.58 -16.45 -38.94
CA ASP A 170 25.07 -16.62 -40.30
C ASP A 170 24.57 -17.93 -40.94
N PHE A 171 24.40 -18.98 -40.13
CA PHE A 171 23.77 -20.23 -40.54
C PHE A 171 22.30 -20.04 -40.90
N GLU A 172 21.52 -19.35 -40.06
CA GLU A 172 20.11 -19.04 -40.33
C GLU A 172 19.95 -18.21 -41.62
N LYS A 173 20.84 -17.25 -41.84
CA LYS A 173 20.87 -16.44 -43.06
C LYS A 173 21.14 -17.29 -44.30
N ARG A 174 22.10 -18.21 -44.25
CA ARG A 174 22.42 -19.12 -45.36
C ARG A 174 21.31 -20.12 -45.65
N VAL A 175 20.60 -20.61 -44.64
CA VAL A 175 19.46 -21.52 -44.80
C VAL A 175 18.27 -20.78 -45.43
N ALA A 176 17.96 -19.57 -44.97
CA ALA A 176 16.91 -18.74 -45.55
C ALA A 176 17.19 -18.36 -47.00
N GLN A 177 18.45 -18.02 -47.33
CA GLN A 177 18.86 -17.70 -48.69
C GLN A 177 18.71 -18.92 -49.63
N ARG A 178 19.12 -20.11 -49.17
CA ARG A 178 18.96 -21.35 -49.95
C ARG A 178 17.49 -21.72 -50.15
N ALA A 179 16.64 -21.54 -49.15
CA ALA A 179 15.20 -21.79 -49.29
C ALA A 179 14.57 -20.85 -50.34
N TYR A 180 14.96 -19.58 -50.34
CA TYR A 180 14.52 -18.59 -51.33
C TYR A 180 14.99 -18.91 -52.75
N ASP A 181 16.25 -19.32 -52.91
CA ASP A 181 16.80 -19.68 -54.22
C ASP A 181 16.24 -21.02 -54.75
N ASP A 182 15.98 -22.00 -53.88
CA ASP A 182 15.35 -23.28 -54.23
C ASP A 182 13.91 -23.07 -54.72
N GLU A 183 13.14 -22.19 -54.05
CA GLU A 183 11.78 -21.83 -54.46
C GLU A 183 11.73 -21.12 -55.83
N LYS A 184 12.72 -20.26 -56.11
CA LYS A 184 12.87 -19.59 -57.42
C LYS A 184 13.25 -20.55 -58.54
N SER A 185 13.96 -21.62 -58.24
CA SER A 185 14.38 -22.64 -59.22
C SER A 185 13.31 -23.70 -59.52
N ARG A 186 12.27 -23.81 -58.68
CA ARG A 186 11.19 -24.80 -58.81
C ARG A 186 10.10 -24.43 -59.82
N PHE A 187 10.07 -23.20 -60.31
CA PHE A 187 9.06 -22.71 -61.27
C PHE A 187 9.70 -21.93 -62.43
N PRO A 188 10.09 -22.60 -63.53
CA PRO A 188 10.59 -21.90 -64.71
C PRO A 188 9.45 -21.16 -65.42
N ALA A 189 9.68 -19.89 -65.78
CA ALA A 189 8.74 -19.04 -66.49
C ALA A 189 8.25 -19.69 -67.80
N TYR A 190 6.93 -19.78 -68.00
CA TYR A 190 6.35 -20.13 -69.30
C TYR A 190 5.08 -19.32 -69.60
N GLY A 191 5.16 -18.52 -70.66
CA GLY A 191 4.14 -18.32 -71.69
C GLY A 191 2.77 -17.70 -71.31
N PRO A 192 2.04 -17.11 -72.28
CA PRO A 192 0.97 -16.15 -71.97
C PRO A 192 -0.45 -16.74 -71.81
N GLN A 193 -1.26 -16.04 -70.98
CA GLN A 193 -2.74 -16.01 -70.82
C GLN A 193 -3.44 -17.02 -69.88
N PRO A 194 -4.69 -16.76 -69.38
CA PRO A 194 -5.44 -15.50 -69.25
C PRO A 194 -6.05 -15.25 -67.83
N ALA A 195 -6.50 -14.00 -67.65
CA ALA A 195 -7.53 -13.46 -66.74
C ALA A 195 -7.96 -14.20 -65.45
N ASN A 196 -7.77 -13.45 -64.37
CA ASN A 196 -8.60 -13.32 -63.16
C ASN A 196 -8.29 -14.16 -61.92
N THR A 197 -8.16 -13.39 -60.83
CA THR A 197 -8.37 -13.70 -59.41
C THR A 197 -7.22 -14.40 -58.69
N LEU A 198 -6.30 -13.61 -58.14
CA LEU A 198 -6.02 -13.54 -56.69
C LEU A 198 -4.94 -12.48 -56.45
N SER A 199 -5.34 -11.46 -55.68
CA SER A 199 -4.57 -10.35 -55.13
C SER A 199 -3.07 -10.62 -54.91
N ASP A 200 -2.21 -9.87 -55.61
CA ASP A 200 -0.90 -9.46 -55.11
C ASP A 200 -1.06 -8.99 -53.66
N SER A 201 -0.31 -9.57 -52.74
CA SER A 201 -0.09 -8.98 -51.42
C SER A 201 1.31 -8.40 -51.39
N ASP A 202 1.58 -7.47 -52.30
CA ASP A 202 2.76 -6.63 -52.21
C ASP A 202 2.59 -5.68 -51.02
N MET A 203 3.54 -5.74 -50.10
CA MET A 203 3.58 -4.84 -48.96
C MET A 203 3.72 -3.40 -49.47
N PRO A 204 2.84 -2.46 -49.09
CA PRO A 204 2.86 -1.11 -49.65
C PRO A 204 4.24 -0.45 -49.50
N PRO A 205 4.73 0.31 -50.49
CA PRO A 205 6.07 0.93 -50.42
C PRO A 205 6.28 1.80 -49.17
N TRP A 206 5.24 2.48 -48.69
CA TRP A 206 5.30 3.25 -47.45
C TRP A 206 5.51 2.36 -46.21
N PHE A 207 4.95 1.15 -46.22
CA PHE A 207 5.10 0.18 -45.14
C PHE A 207 6.50 -0.45 -45.16
N VAL A 208 7.07 -0.71 -46.35
CA VAL A 208 8.46 -1.18 -46.48
C VAL A 208 9.44 -0.14 -45.93
N VAL A 209 9.28 1.12 -46.32
CA VAL A 209 10.12 2.22 -45.82
C VAL A 209 9.95 2.41 -44.31
N PHE A 210 8.70 2.37 -43.81
CA PHE A 210 8.41 2.44 -42.38
C PHE A 210 9.05 1.27 -41.60
N TYR A 211 8.95 0.06 -42.13
CA TYR A 211 9.49 -1.15 -41.50
C TYR A 211 11.02 -1.15 -41.51
N GLU A 212 11.65 -0.71 -42.60
CA GLU A 212 13.10 -0.50 -42.63
C GLU A 212 13.54 0.55 -41.60
N GLN A 213 12.80 1.65 -41.48
CA GLN A 213 13.09 2.71 -40.51
C GLN A 213 12.96 2.20 -39.06
N TYR A 214 11.91 1.42 -38.78
CA TYR A 214 11.68 0.76 -37.49
C TYR A 214 12.80 -0.22 -37.13
N VAL A 215 13.20 -1.09 -38.06
CA VAL A 215 14.27 -2.08 -37.82
C VAL A 215 15.62 -1.40 -37.60
N ARG A 216 15.91 -0.33 -38.35
CA ARG A 216 17.15 0.44 -38.20
C ARG A 216 17.23 1.12 -36.83
N GLN A 217 16.14 1.75 -36.40
CA GLN A 217 16.04 2.42 -35.10
C GLN A 217 16.17 1.42 -33.94
N ARG A 218 15.60 0.22 -34.09
CA ARG A 218 15.74 -0.88 -33.13
C ARG A 218 17.19 -1.40 -33.04
N MET A 219 17.88 -1.55 -34.16
CA MET A 219 19.28 -2.00 -34.20
C MET A 219 20.23 -0.97 -33.57
N GLU A 220 20.02 0.32 -33.83
CA GLU A 220 20.80 1.42 -33.22
C GLU A 220 20.62 1.46 -31.69
N MET A 221 19.37 1.31 -31.22
CA MET A 221 19.07 1.22 -29.79
C MET A 221 19.78 0.03 -29.13
N MET A 222 19.76 -1.15 -29.75
CA MET A 222 20.44 -2.34 -29.22
C MET A 222 21.96 -2.16 -29.17
N ASN A 223 22.57 -1.47 -30.14
CA ASN A 223 24.00 -1.16 -30.11
C ASN A 223 24.35 -0.14 -29.01
N MET A 224 23.50 0.86 -28.74
CA MET A 224 23.69 1.77 -27.61
C MET A 224 23.56 1.07 -26.26
N ILE A 225 22.62 0.13 -26.11
CA ILE A 225 22.49 -0.71 -24.91
C ILE A 225 23.76 -1.54 -24.70
N ARG A 226 24.27 -2.19 -25.76
CA ARG A 226 25.49 -3.01 -25.70
C ARG A 226 26.72 -2.20 -25.27
N THR A 227 26.91 -1.03 -25.86
CA THR A 227 28.05 -0.13 -25.54
C THR A 227 27.94 0.48 -24.14
N THR A 228 26.73 0.74 -23.64
CA THR A 228 26.49 1.20 -22.27
C THR A 228 26.75 0.09 -21.24
N GLN A 229 26.34 -1.14 -21.56
CA GLN A 229 26.59 -2.32 -20.73
C GLN A 229 28.09 -2.65 -20.65
N GLU A 230 28.84 -2.52 -21.74
CA GLU A 230 30.30 -2.69 -21.76
C GLU A 230 31.01 -1.62 -20.88
N LYS A 231 30.53 -0.37 -20.88
CA LYS A 231 31.04 0.70 -19.98
C LYS A 231 30.70 0.49 -18.51
N GLN A 232 29.52 -0.06 -18.20
CA GLN A 232 29.15 -0.41 -16.81
C GLN A 232 29.93 -1.61 -16.28
N THR A 233 30.28 -2.56 -17.14
CA THR A 233 31.05 -3.76 -16.73
C THR A 233 32.52 -3.43 -16.44
N SER A 234 33.12 -2.47 -17.16
CA SER A 234 34.52 -2.05 -16.89
C SER A 234 34.69 -1.11 -15.69
N SER A 235 33.62 -0.49 -15.19
CA SER A 235 33.68 0.45 -14.06
C SER A 235 33.35 -0.18 -12.70
N GLN A 236 33.03 -1.49 -12.64
CA GLN A 236 32.69 -2.19 -11.40
C GLN A 236 33.88 -2.87 -10.69
N VAL A 237 35.12 -2.61 -11.09
CA VAL A 237 36.31 -3.01 -10.32
C VAL A 237 36.91 -1.76 -9.66
N ALA A 238 36.28 -1.28 -8.58
CA ALA A 238 36.89 -0.57 -7.44
C ALA A 238 35.89 0.32 -6.68
N VAL A 239 34.89 -0.26 -6.00
CA VAL A 239 34.39 0.31 -4.73
C VAL A 239 33.96 -0.87 -3.84
N THR A 240 34.83 -1.30 -2.93
CA THR A 240 34.45 -2.16 -1.82
C THR A 240 33.79 -1.29 -0.76
N GLU A 241 32.46 -1.18 -0.81
CA GLU A 241 31.67 -0.59 0.27
C GLU A 241 31.19 -1.71 1.19
N VAL A 242 31.58 -1.66 2.47
CA VAL A 242 31.25 -2.66 3.49
C VAL A 242 29.74 -2.56 3.79
N LYS A 243 28.92 -3.34 3.08
CA LYS A 243 27.56 -3.68 3.52
C LYS A 243 27.68 -4.84 4.52
N GLN A 244 27.27 -4.58 5.75
CA GLN A 244 27.05 -5.61 6.76
C GLN A 244 25.81 -6.40 6.32
N GLU A 245 26.02 -7.48 5.55
CA GLU A 245 24.98 -8.48 5.29
C GLU A 245 24.66 -9.15 6.63
N GLU A 246 23.53 -8.78 7.25
CA GLU A 246 23.00 -9.51 8.40
C GLU A 246 22.55 -10.90 7.92
N ASP A 247 22.98 -11.95 8.62
CA ASP A 247 22.60 -13.32 8.27
C ASP A 247 21.06 -13.49 8.31
N PRO A 248 20.45 -14.19 7.34
CA PRO A 248 19.03 -14.49 7.34
C PRO A 248 18.60 -15.19 8.64
N PHE A 249 17.50 -14.75 9.24
CA PHE A 249 16.97 -15.34 10.47
C PHE A 249 15.71 -16.17 10.20
N TYR A 250 15.36 -17.06 11.13
CA TYR A 250 14.14 -17.86 11.04
C TYR A 250 12.99 -17.23 11.84
N ASP A 251 11.82 -17.09 11.20
CA ASP A 251 10.60 -16.62 11.88
C ASP A 251 10.02 -17.68 12.85
N ALA A 252 8.88 -17.34 13.48
CA ALA A 252 8.21 -18.22 14.42
C ALA A 252 7.76 -19.56 13.79
N GLU A 253 7.50 -19.56 12.50
CA GLU A 253 7.07 -20.66 11.66
C GLU A 253 8.24 -21.49 11.11
N GLY A 254 9.47 -20.99 11.22
CA GLY A 254 10.69 -21.65 10.75
C GLY A 254 11.02 -21.37 9.28
N GLN A 255 10.43 -20.33 8.68
CA GLN A 255 10.81 -19.85 7.35
C GLN A 255 12.00 -18.90 7.46
N GLN A 256 12.88 -18.96 6.47
CA GLN A 256 14.02 -18.05 6.35
C GLN A 256 13.53 -16.68 5.88
N VAL A 257 13.88 -15.63 6.61
CA VAL A 257 13.45 -14.25 6.36
C VAL A 257 14.66 -13.40 6.03
N ASP A 258 14.55 -12.63 4.95
CA ASP A 258 15.51 -11.58 4.61
C ASP A 258 15.37 -10.41 5.62
N PRO A 259 16.44 -10.02 6.34
CA PRO A 259 16.43 -8.88 7.25
C PRO A 259 15.93 -7.57 6.60
N ALA A 260 16.16 -7.36 5.31
CA ALA A 260 15.69 -6.19 4.58
C ALA A 260 14.16 -6.16 4.47
N VAL A 261 13.54 -7.31 4.19
CA VAL A 261 12.08 -7.47 4.11
C VAL A 261 11.44 -7.28 5.48
N TYR A 262 12.04 -7.86 6.53
CA TYR A 262 11.58 -7.66 7.90
C TYR A 262 11.62 -6.17 8.29
N ARG A 263 12.73 -5.48 8.00
CA ARG A 263 12.89 -4.07 8.32
C ARG A 263 11.87 -3.20 7.58
N LYS A 264 11.64 -3.48 6.28
CA LYS A 264 10.62 -2.77 5.49
C LYS A 264 9.22 -2.97 6.08
N MET A 265 8.76 -4.21 6.21
CA MET A 265 7.42 -4.51 6.75
C MET A 265 7.26 -3.97 8.19
N SER A 266 8.30 -4.07 9.01
CA SER A 266 8.30 -3.55 10.37
C SER A 266 8.26 -2.03 10.43
N LEU A 267 8.81 -1.30 9.46
CA LEU A 267 8.72 0.15 9.41
C LEU A 267 7.36 0.60 8.92
N ASN A 268 6.84 0.00 7.84
CA ASN A 268 5.51 0.32 7.31
C ASN A 268 4.43 0.09 8.37
N ILE A 269 4.48 -1.02 9.13
CA ILE A 269 3.50 -1.25 10.21
C ILE A 269 3.63 -0.25 11.36
N THR A 270 4.86 0.15 11.72
CA THR A 270 5.08 1.13 12.80
C THR A 270 4.58 2.51 12.38
N MET A 271 4.71 2.85 11.09
CA MET A 271 4.24 4.13 10.56
C MET A 271 2.72 4.17 10.42
N LEU A 272 2.11 3.07 9.96
CA LEU A 272 0.66 2.89 9.93
C LEU A 272 0.07 3.00 11.34
N GLU A 273 0.65 2.29 12.31
CA GLU A 273 0.24 2.36 13.71
C GLU A 273 0.35 3.78 14.26
N GLY A 274 1.46 4.48 14.00
CA GLY A 274 1.63 5.88 14.43
C GLY A 274 0.49 6.79 13.97
N GLY A 275 0.02 6.64 12.73
CA GLY A 275 -1.14 7.38 12.22
C GLY A 275 -2.44 7.09 12.97
N ILE A 276 -2.69 5.82 13.33
CA ILE A 276 -3.86 5.41 14.11
C ILE A 276 -3.76 5.92 15.56
N LEU A 277 -2.58 5.83 16.18
CA LEU A 277 -2.39 6.20 17.59
C LEU A 277 -2.73 7.68 17.83
N PHE A 278 -2.28 8.58 16.98
CA PHE A 278 -2.58 10.01 17.15
C PHE A 278 -4.08 10.28 17.11
N HIS A 279 -4.81 9.65 16.20
CA HIS A 279 -6.26 9.75 16.16
C HIS A 279 -6.91 9.18 17.44
N SER A 280 -6.48 7.99 17.88
CA SER A 280 -7.05 7.32 19.04
C SER A 280 -6.94 8.14 20.34
N VAL A 281 -5.92 9.00 20.49
CA VAL A 281 -5.83 9.91 21.65
C VAL A 281 -7.01 10.88 21.68
N PHE A 282 -7.30 11.53 20.55
CA PHE A 282 -8.39 12.50 20.46
C PHE A 282 -9.76 11.84 20.56
N VAL A 283 -9.94 10.65 19.97
CA VAL A 283 -11.14 9.83 20.19
C VAL A 283 -11.37 9.58 21.68
N GLY A 284 -10.32 9.18 22.40
CA GLY A 284 -10.40 8.98 23.83
C GLY A 284 -10.79 10.24 24.59
N MET A 285 -10.17 11.38 24.25
CA MET A 285 -10.55 12.66 24.83
C MET A 285 -12.02 13.00 24.58
N THR A 286 -12.52 12.82 23.36
CA THR A 286 -13.93 13.07 23.01
C THR A 286 -14.88 12.26 23.89
N ILE A 287 -14.64 10.95 24.07
CA ILE A 287 -15.49 10.11 24.92
C ILE A 287 -15.55 10.62 26.36
N SER A 288 -14.46 11.20 26.87
CA SER A 288 -14.43 11.69 28.25
C SER A 288 -15.19 13.00 28.49
N ILE A 289 -15.42 13.80 27.44
CA ILE A 289 -16.10 15.10 27.53
C ILE A 289 -17.58 15.02 27.11
N THR A 290 -17.98 13.99 26.38
CA THR A 290 -19.35 13.81 25.90
C THR A 290 -20.30 13.41 27.03
N ILE A 291 -21.35 14.20 27.24
CA ILE A 291 -22.41 13.91 28.21
C ILE A 291 -23.64 13.37 27.46
N ASP A 292 -24.14 14.17 26.51
CA ASP A 292 -25.30 13.83 25.71
C ASP A 292 -25.01 12.66 24.78
N GLY A 293 -25.84 11.61 24.86
CA GLY A 293 -25.69 10.44 24.01
C GLY A 293 -24.44 9.60 24.31
N PHE A 294 -23.79 9.77 25.47
CA PHE A 294 -22.56 9.05 25.85
C PHE A 294 -22.64 7.55 25.61
N ILE A 295 -23.75 6.88 25.97
CA ILE A 295 -23.88 5.43 25.79
C ILE A 295 -23.85 5.04 24.31
N ILE A 296 -24.49 5.82 23.44
CA ILE A 296 -24.54 5.56 21.99
C ILE A 296 -23.13 5.72 21.42
N LEU A 297 -22.46 6.83 21.75
CA LEU A 297 -21.07 7.08 21.36
C LEU A 297 -20.14 5.97 21.87
N LEU A 298 -20.26 5.59 23.15
CA LEU A 298 -19.44 4.54 23.74
C LEU A 298 -19.62 3.21 23.00
N VAL A 299 -20.85 2.78 22.76
CA VAL A 299 -21.11 1.54 22.01
C VAL A 299 -20.53 1.62 20.60
N ALA A 300 -20.72 2.74 19.90
CA ALA A 300 -20.16 2.95 18.57
C ALA A 300 -18.62 2.88 18.59
N ILE A 301 -17.97 3.55 19.54
CA ILE A 301 -16.52 3.52 19.68
C ILE A 301 -15.99 2.13 20.07
N LEU A 302 -16.70 1.36 20.88
CA LEU A 302 -16.29 -0.02 21.17
C LEU A 302 -16.22 -0.87 19.89
N PHE A 303 -17.19 -0.72 18.98
CA PHE A 303 -17.15 -1.38 17.68
C PHE A 303 -16.08 -0.79 16.74
N HIS A 304 -15.96 0.54 16.69
CA HIS A 304 -14.94 1.26 15.91
C HIS A 304 -13.55 0.76 16.27
N GLN A 305 -13.21 0.82 17.56
CA GLN A 305 -11.90 0.46 18.10
C GLN A 305 -11.61 -1.03 17.95
N MET A 306 -12.64 -1.89 18.05
CA MET A 306 -12.50 -3.32 17.80
C MET A 306 -12.22 -3.60 16.32
N PHE A 307 -12.91 -2.95 15.38
CA PHE A 307 -12.69 -3.12 13.94
C PHE A 307 -11.33 -2.60 13.50
N GLU A 308 -10.94 -1.41 13.96
CA GLU A 308 -9.60 -0.87 13.71
C GLU A 308 -8.52 -1.76 14.31
N GLY A 309 -8.73 -2.23 15.54
CA GLY A 309 -7.86 -3.18 16.22
C GLY A 309 -7.71 -4.47 15.43
N LEU A 310 -8.80 -5.06 14.94
CA LEU A 310 -8.76 -6.26 14.11
C LEU A 310 -7.94 -6.03 12.83
N GLY A 311 -8.12 -4.88 12.19
CA GLY A 311 -7.37 -4.49 11.00
C GLY A 311 -5.89 -4.36 11.27
N LEU A 312 -5.49 -3.54 12.24
CA LEU A 312 -4.11 -3.34 12.65
C LEU A 312 -3.48 -4.67 13.14
N GLY A 313 -4.17 -5.41 14.00
CA GLY A 313 -3.73 -6.67 14.57
C GLY A 313 -3.45 -7.73 13.51
N SER A 314 -4.28 -7.81 12.46
CA SER A 314 -4.06 -8.72 11.33
C SER A 314 -2.77 -8.37 10.55
N ARG A 315 -2.41 -7.09 10.49
CA ARG A 315 -1.18 -6.60 9.83
C ARG A 315 0.05 -6.77 10.69
N ILE A 316 -0.06 -6.55 11.99
CA ILE A 316 0.98 -6.93 12.96
C ILE A 316 1.22 -8.44 12.86
N ALA A 317 0.17 -9.26 12.86
CA ALA A 317 0.30 -10.70 12.74
C ALA A 317 0.96 -11.13 11.41
N ALA A 318 0.77 -10.40 10.32
CA ALA A 318 1.39 -10.74 9.03
C ALA A 318 2.92 -10.60 9.02
N VAL A 319 3.50 -9.73 9.86
CA VAL A 319 4.96 -9.50 9.91
C VAL A 319 5.70 -10.75 10.42
N PRO A 320 6.78 -11.19 9.74
CA PRO A 320 7.55 -12.39 10.11
C PRO A 320 8.52 -12.10 11.26
N TYR A 321 7.99 -11.97 12.48
CA TYR A 321 8.81 -11.70 13.66
C TYR A 321 9.68 -12.90 14.06
N PRO A 322 10.91 -12.67 14.59
CA PRO A 322 11.73 -13.74 15.14
C PRO A 322 11.05 -14.43 16.33
N LYS A 323 11.43 -15.69 16.57
CA LYS A 323 10.95 -16.48 17.71
C LYS A 323 11.18 -15.73 19.03
N GLY A 324 10.12 -15.58 19.83
CA GLY A 324 10.18 -14.89 21.12
C GLY A 324 10.14 -13.36 21.07
N SER A 325 9.96 -12.73 19.89
CA SER A 325 9.88 -11.27 19.80
C SER A 325 8.71 -10.69 20.61
N ILE A 326 9.01 -9.71 21.46
CA ILE A 326 8.04 -8.94 22.24
C ILE A 326 7.37 -7.83 21.42
N ARG A 327 7.98 -7.45 20.28
CA ARG A 327 7.54 -6.31 19.45
C ARG A 327 6.04 -6.35 19.10
N PRO A 328 5.46 -7.43 18.57
CA PRO A 328 4.02 -7.45 18.25
C PRO A 328 3.12 -7.20 19.47
N TRP A 329 3.52 -7.66 20.66
CA TRP A 329 2.76 -7.42 21.89
C TRP A 329 2.84 -5.97 22.35
N VAL A 330 4.01 -5.34 22.18
CA VAL A 330 4.18 -3.90 22.45
C VAL A 330 3.26 -3.07 21.55
N LEU A 331 3.17 -3.40 20.26
CA LEU A 331 2.27 -2.69 19.33
C LEU A 331 0.78 -2.88 19.70
N VAL A 332 0.37 -4.10 20.05
CA VAL A 332 -1.00 -4.36 20.53
C VAL A 332 -1.32 -3.55 21.79
N VAL A 333 -0.40 -3.48 22.75
CA VAL A 333 -0.59 -2.71 23.99
C VAL A 333 -0.57 -1.21 23.71
N ALA A 334 0.31 -0.74 22.83
CA ALA A 334 0.37 0.66 22.42
C ALA A 334 -0.96 1.11 21.81
N PHE A 335 -1.48 0.38 20.83
CA PHE A 335 -2.82 0.61 20.29
C PHE A 335 -3.91 0.55 21.36
N GLY A 336 -3.91 -0.51 22.18
CA GLY A 336 -4.96 -0.76 23.16
C GLY A 336 -5.05 0.29 24.28
N THR A 337 -3.93 0.88 24.67
CA THR A 337 -3.86 1.83 25.78
C THR A 337 -4.00 3.29 25.35
N THR A 338 -3.83 3.60 24.06
CA THR A 338 -3.79 4.99 23.59
C THR A 338 -5.13 5.73 23.73
N ALA A 339 -6.24 5.10 23.35
CA ALA A 339 -7.57 5.69 23.57
C ALA A 339 -7.92 5.83 25.07
N PRO A 340 -7.67 4.83 25.93
CA PRO A 340 -7.80 4.97 27.38
C PRO A 340 -6.94 6.07 27.99
N ILE A 341 -5.71 6.26 27.50
CA ILE A 341 -4.84 7.38 27.91
C ILE A 341 -5.49 8.71 27.50
N GLY A 342 -6.02 8.82 26.29
CA GLY A 342 -6.80 9.97 25.83
C GLY A 342 -8.02 10.24 26.72
N GLN A 343 -8.78 9.21 27.08
CA GLN A 343 -9.92 9.31 28.01
C GLN A 343 -9.48 9.79 29.39
N ALA A 344 -8.38 9.25 29.93
CA ALA A 344 -7.84 9.68 31.21
C ALA A 344 -7.40 11.15 31.18
N ILE A 345 -6.72 11.57 30.10
CA ILE A 345 -6.32 12.97 29.91
C ILE A 345 -7.56 13.86 29.86
N GLY A 346 -8.56 13.52 29.04
CA GLY A 346 -9.76 14.35 28.93
C GLY A 346 -10.60 14.36 30.21
N LEU A 347 -10.65 13.26 30.98
CA LEU A 347 -11.25 13.23 32.32
C LEU A 347 -10.54 14.20 33.29
N LEU A 348 -9.22 14.27 33.23
CA LEU A 348 -8.40 15.17 34.06
C LEU A 348 -8.53 16.64 33.63
N THR A 349 -8.59 16.89 32.33
CA THR A 349 -8.61 18.26 31.79
C THR A 349 -10.01 18.79 31.53
N ARG A 350 -11.08 18.02 31.77
CA ARG A 350 -12.49 18.37 31.48
C ARG A 350 -12.94 19.73 32.00
N SER A 351 -12.35 20.22 33.10
CA SER A 351 -12.71 21.52 33.69
C SER A 351 -11.92 22.70 33.11
N SER A 352 -10.84 22.43 32.38
CA SER A 352 -9.87 23.42 31.90
C SER A 352 -9.67 23.43 30.37
N TYR A 353 -10.02 22.34 29.69
CA TYR A 353 -9.92 22.18 28.25
C TYR A 353 -11.30 22.28 27.61
N ASP A 354 -11.47 23.26 26.73
CA ASP A 354 -12.66 23.41 25.90
C ASP A 354 -12.34 22.89 24.48
N PRO A 355 -12.91 21.75 24.04
CA PRO A 355 -12.71 21.18 22.71
C PRO A 355 -13.19 22.12 21.59
N GLU A 356 -14.16 23.00 21.87
CA GLU A 356 -14.70 23.97 20.91
C GLU A 356 -13.90 25.28 20.88
N SER A 357 -12.85 25.40 21.71
CA SER A 357 -11.92 26.52 21.63
C SER A 357 -11.19 26.54 20.28
N ALA A 358 -10.78 27.73 19.83
CA ALA A 358 -10.04 27.89 18.58
C ALA A 358 -8.80 26.98 18.52
N PHE A 359 -8.07 26.88 19.64
CA PHE A 359 -6.89 26.03 19.75
C PHE A 359 -7.23 24.54 19.67
N GLY A 360 -8.30 24.09 20.35
CA GLY A 360 -8.78 22.71 20.30
C GLY A 360 -9.17 22.30 18.87
N LEU A 361 -10.00 23.11 18.21
CA LEU A 361 -10.43 22.88 16.83
C LEU A 361 -9.25 22.79 15.86
N ILE A 362 -8.28 23.71 15.96
CA ILE A 362 -7.09 23.70 15.10
C ILE A 362 -6.25 22.44 15.34
N ILE A 363 -5.95 22.10 16.59
CA ILE A 363 -5.12 20.92 16.89
C ILE A 363 -5.82 19.64 16.42
N VAL A 364 -7.06 19.39 16.84
CA VAL A 364 -7.77 18.16 16.47
C VAL A 364 -7.90 18.05 14.95
N GLY A 365 -8.21 19.16 14.29
CA GLY A 365 -8.34 19.21 12.84
C GLY A 365 -7.03 18.92 12.09
N VAL A 366 -5.91 19.55 12.50
CA VAL A 366 -4.59 19.32 11.88
C VAL A 366 -4.12 17.89 12.10
N PHE A 367 -4.20 17.38 13.32
CA PHE A 367 -3.75 16.01 13.62
C PHE A 367 -4.60 14.96 12.92
N ASN A 368 -5.92 15.16 12.80
CA ASN A 368 -6.77 14.25 12.02
C ASN A 368 -6.49 14.34 10.51
N ALA A 369 -6.17 15.52 9.96
CA ALA A 369 -5.76 15.65 8.56
C ALA A 369 -4.45 14.90 8.27
N ILE A 370 -3.44 15.05 9.15
CA ILE A 370 -2.17 14.32 9.05
C ILE A 370 -2.41 12.81 9.18
N SER A 371 -3.15 12.38 10.20
CA SER A 371 -3.44 10.97 10.44
C SER A 371 -4.21 10.34 9.26
N SER A 372 -5.17 11.08 8.69
CA SER A 372 -5.90 10.67 7.48
C SER A 372 -4.96 10.42 6.31
N GLY A 373 -4.00 11.33 6.05
CA GLY A 373 -3.10 11.17 4.93
C GLY A 373 -2.15 9.99 5.11
N LEU A 374 -1.57 9.84 6.31
CA LEU A 374 -0.72 8.69 6.63
C LEU A 374 -1.48 7.36 6.47
N LEU A 375 -2.70 7.27 6.99
CA LEU A 375 -3.51 6.06 6.89
C LEU A 375 -3.98 5.77 5.47
N LEU A 376 -4.33 6.80 4.70
CA LEU A 376 -4.85 6.63 3.34
C LEU A 376 -3.74 6.15 2.40
N TYR A 377 -2.52 6.67 2.55
CA TYR A 377 -1.36 6.13 1.85
C TYR A 377 -1.11 4.68 2.26
N ALA A 378 -1.00 4.38 3.55
CA ALA A 378 -0.73 3.02 4.02
C ALA A 378 -1.81 2.03 3.58
N ALA A 379 -3.09 2.40 3.69
CA ALA A 379 -4.20 1.51 3.36
C ALA A 379 -4.35 1.28 1.84
N LEU A 380 -4.15 2.31 1.00
CA LEU A 380 -4.29 2.17 -0.45
C LEU A 380 -3.03 1.63 -1.12
N VAL A 381 -1.85 2.14 -0.75
CA VAL A 381 -0.57 1.81 -1.38
C VAL A 381 0.04 0.56 -0.75
N ASP A 382 0.27 0.57 0.57
CA ASP A 382 0.99 -0.55 1.22
C ASP A 382 0.12 -1.79 1.42
N LEU A 383 -1.20 -1.62 1.56
CA LEU A 383 -2.11 -2.73 1.84
C LEU A 383 -2.92 -3.13 0.61
N LEU A 384 -3.73 -2.24 0.05
CA LEU A 384 -4.68 -2.61 -1.01
C LEU A 384 -3.96 -2.94 -2.33
N ALA A 385 -3.04 -2.09 -2.77
CA ALA A 385 -2.28 -2.35 -4.00
C ALA A 385 -1.39 -3.59 -3.85
N GLU A 386 -0.65 -3.72 -2.74
CA GLU A 386 0.19 -4.89 -2.49
C GLU A 386 -0.62 -6.19 -2.39
N ASP A 387 -1.79 -6.18 -1.72
CA ASP A 387 -2.61 -7.38 -1.53
C ASP A 387 -3.30 -7.89 -2.81
N PHE A 388 -3.54 -7.02 -3.81
CA PHE A 388 -4.33 -7.36 -5.01
C PHE A 388 -3.60 -7.21 -6.34
N LEU A 389 -2.69 -6.24 -6.44
CA LEU A 389 -2.02 -5.84 -7.68
C LEU A 389 -0.56 -6.31 -7.75
N SER A 390 0.01 -6.85 -6.66
CA SER A 390 1.36 -7.40 -6.66
C SER A 390 1.47 -8.66 -7.54
N GLU A 391 2.68 -8.93 -8.04
CA GLU A 391 2.98 -10.15 -8.79
C GLU A 391 2.75 -11.42 -7.95
N GLU A 392 3.05 -11.33 -6.65
CA GLU A 392 2.81 -12.42 -5.71
C GLU A 392 1.31 -12.72 -5.57
N ALA A 393 0.47 -11.68 -5.44
CA ALA A 393 -0.98 -11.83 -5.43
C ALA A 393 -1.51 -12.45 -6.74
N ASN A 394 -0.95 -12.06 -7.89
CA ASN A 394 -1.31 -12.64 -9.19
C ASN A 394 -0.91 -14.11 -9.33
N ARG A 395 0.17 -14.54 -8.67
CA ARG A 395 0.65 -15.93 -8.71
C ARG A 395 -0.08 -16.84 -7.71
N LEU A 396 -0.43 -16.32 -6.54
CA LEU A 396 -0.98 -17.12 -5.43
C LEU A 396 -2.51 -17.16 -5.38
N LEU A 397 -3.22 -16.12 -5.84
CA LEU A 397 -4.67 -16.01 -5.69
C LEU A 397 -5.42 -16.34 -6.98
N SER A 398 -6.39 -17.25 -6.89
CA SER A 398 -7.38 -17.48 -7.95
C SER A 398 -8.30 -16.27 -8.10
N SER A 399 -8.90 -16.07 -9.27
CA SER A 399 -9.89 -15.01 -9.52
C SER A 399 -11.05 -15.05 -8.52
N LYS A 400 -11.46 -16.25 -8.06
CA LYS A 400 -12.50 -16.41 -7.04
C LYS A 400 -12.06 -15.91 -5.66
N ASP A 401 -10.80 -16.16 -5.31
CA ASP A 401 -10.23 -15.73 -4.03
C ASP A 401 -10.06 -14.21 -4.00
N LYS A 402 -9.67 -13.60 -5.13
CA LYS A 402 -9.61 -12.13 -5.29
C LYS A 402 -10.98 -11.49 -5.12
N ILE A 403 -12.03 -12.03 -5.75
CA ILE A 403 -13.40 -11.52 -5.57
C ILE A 403 -13.83 -11.64 -4.10
N THR A 404 -13.56 -12.79 -3.48
CA THR A 404 -13.91 -13.03 -2.07
C THR A 404 -13.16 -12.07 -1.13
N ALA A 405 -11.86 -11.86 -1.34
CA ALA A 405 -11.05 -10.89 -0.61
C ALA A 405 -11.63 -9.47 -0.78
N PHE A 406 -11.97 -9.08 -2.00
CA PHE A 406 -12.52 -7.77 -2.27
C PHE A 406 -13.88 -7.58 -1.60
N CYS A 407 -14.74 -8.60 -1.57
CA CYS A 407 -15.97 -8.56 -0.79
C CYS A 407 -15.73 -8.35 0.71
N TYR A 408 -14.68 -8.94 1.28
CA TYR A 408 -14.29 -8.66 2.68
C TYR A 408 -13.80 -7.23 2.87
N VAL A 409 -13.01 -6.67 1.94
CA VAL A 409 -12.62 -5.25 1.97
C VAL A 409 -13.86 -4.36 1.98
N LEU A 410 -14.82 -4.59 1.07
CA LEU A 410 -16.05 -3.82 1.00
C LEU A 410 -16.90 -3.97 2.28
N ALA A 411 -16.98 -5.18 2.85
CA ALA A 411 -17.70 -5.42 4.10
C ALA A 411 -17.05 -4.68 5.28
N GLY A 412 -15.71 -4.64 5.35
CA GLY A 412 -14.97 -3.88 6.35
C GLY A 412 -15.20 -2.39 6.23
N ALA A 413 -15.11 -1.85 5.01
CA ALA A 413 -15.38 -0.45 4.75
C ALA A 413 -16.83 -0.07 5.10
N ALA A 414 -17.81 -0.87 4.66
CA ALA A 414 -19.21 -0.65 4.97
C ALA A 414 -19.50 -0.72 6.47
N GLY A 415 -18.94 -1.71 7.17
CA GLY A 415 -19.09 -1.86 8.62
C GLY A 415 -18.55 -0.65 9.37
N MET A 416 -17.35 -0.19 9.01
CA MET A 416 -16.72 0.97 9.63
C MET A 416 -17.45 2.29 9.31
N SER A 417 -17.97 2.44 8.09
CA SER A 417 -18.78 3.60 7.72
C SER A 417 -20.11 3.66 8.49
N VAL A 418 -20.77 2.51 8.69
CA VAL A 418 -22.01 2.45 9.49
C VAL A 418 -21.73 2.81 10.94
N VAL A 419 -20.64 2.31 11.51
CA VAL A 419 -20.22 2.68 12.87
C VAL A 419 -19.98 4.19 12.96
N GLY A 420 -19.38 4.81 11.93
CA GLY A 420 -19.15 6.26 11.85
C GLY A 420 -20.36 7.15 11.70
N ILE A 421 -21.55 6.58 11.53
CA ILE A 421 -22.78 7.38 11.64
C ILE A 421 -23.09 7.68 13.12
N PHE A 422 -22.64 6.81 14.03
CA PHE A 422 -22.97 6.84 15.45
C PHE A 422 -21.79 7.19 16.36
N ALA A 423 -20.57 7.03 15.85
CA ALA A 423 -19.30 7.43 16.47
C ALA A 423 -18.92 8.82 15.99
#